data_AF-U7D451-F1
#
_entry.id   AF-U7D451-F1
#
_cell.length_a   1.000
_cell.length_b   1.000
_cell.length_c   1.000
_cell.angle_alpha   90.00
_cell.angle_beta   90.00
_cell.angle_gamma   90.00
#
_symmetry.space_group_name_H-M   'P 1'
#
loop_
_entity.id
_entity.type
_entity.pdbx_description
1 polymer ?
#
loop_
_entity_poly.entity_id
_entity_poly.type
_entity_poly.pdbx_seq_one_letter_code
_entity_poly.pdbx_strand_id
1 'polypeptide(L)'
;MKEEFIDPKSSFSVNKQCTLLEFPRSRYYYKPRGMSDGDLAIMKLIDMYYTINPTMGTRRLSQEIRQTHGIQVGRAKIRTLMKVMNIEALYPQKHTTVADKGHKKYPYLLRGVEITHVDQVWSTDISYIPMEHGFAYLTAVIDWYSRKILSWRISNTMDTSFCIEVVEEALNKYGKPEIFNTDQGSQYTSNEFTSLLKQKGIKISMDGKGRALDNVYIERFWRTIKQENIYINEYDSLIKLRNDVKEFCDYYNTQRRHSSLEYQYPEDIYWKKKTTKKVS
;
A
#
# COMPACT_ATOMS: atom_id res chain seq x y z
N MET A 1 28.09 37.92 14.91
CA MET A 1 28.13 36.47 15.26
C MET A 1 29.54 36.08 15.73
N LYS A 2 29.74 35.02 16.54
CA LYS A 2 31.07 34.62 17.07
C LYS A 2 32.15 34.42 15.99
N GLU A 3 31.75 34.07 14.77
CA GLU A 3 32.63 33.89 13.60
C GLU A 3 33.28 35.18 13.08
N GLU A 4 32.68 36.35 13.33
CA GLU A 4 33.21 37.65 12.91
C GLU A 4 34.43 38.08 13.74
N PHE A 5 34.65 37.45 14.90
CA PHE A 5 35.80 37.69 15.78
C PHE A 5 37.00 36.78 15.46
N ILE A 6 36.92 35.95 14.42
CA ILE A 6 38.02 35.10 13.98
C ILE A 6 38.78 35.81 12.85
N ASP A 7 40.02 36.19 13.12
CA ASP A 7 40.94 36.81 12.17
C ASP A 7 42.10 35.86 11.80
N PRO A 8 42.10 35.27 10.59
CA PRO A 8 43.19 34.43 10.09
C PRO A 8 44.56 35.10 10.03
N LYS A 9 44.61 36.44 10.07
CA LYS A 9 45.85 37.22 10.02
C LYS A 9 46.39 37.59 11.40
N SER A 10 45.68 37.24 12.47
CA SER A 10 46.16 37.50 13.83
C SER A 10 47.36 36.61 14.20
N SER A 11 48.02 36.94 15.30
CA SER A 11 49.12 36.15 15.87
C SER A 11 48.67 34.79 16.43
N PHE A 12 47.36 34.56 16.59
CA PHE A 12 46.80 33.29 17.04
C PHE A 12 46.30 32.47 15.85
N SER A 13 46.54 31.16 15.86
CA SER A 13 45.95 30.27 14.85
C SER A 13 44.41 30.29 14.93
N VAL A 14 43.73 30.13 13.78
CA VAL A 14 42.26 30.01 13.71
C VAL A 14 41.73 28.96 14.71
N ASN A 15 42.49 27.88 14.93
CA ASN A 15 42.14 26.85 15.91
C ASN A 15 42.11 27.42 17.33
N LYS A 16 43.14 28.18 17.73
CA LYS A 16 43.23 28.79 19.06
C LYS A 16 42.16 29.86 19.28
N GLN A 17 41.84 30.65 18.25
CA GLN A 17 40.75 31.61 18.27
C GLN A 17 39.37 30.92 18.42
N CYS A 18 39.14 29.83 17.68
CA CYS A 18 37.93 29.01 17.81
C CYS A 18 37.78 28.43 19.23
N THR A 19 38.86 27.92 19.83
CA THR A 19 38.84 27.42 21.21
C THR A 19 38.50 28.53 22.21
N LEU A 20 39.13 29.71 22.10
CA LEU A 20 38.88 30.85 22.98
C LEU A 20 37.46 31.39 22.88
N LEU A 21 36.86 31.34 21.69
CA LEU A 21 35.49 31.80 21.44
C LEU A 21 34.43 30.71 21.73
N GLU A 22 34.85 29.51 22.15
CA GLU A 22 33.98 28.33 22.25
C GLU A 22 33.18 28.11 20.95
N PHE A 23 33.85 28.29 19.81
CA PHE A 23 33.26 28.18 18.49
C PHE A 23 33.80 26.94 17.77
N PRO A 24 32.94 26.03 17.28
CA PRO A 24 33.41 24.86 16.55
C PRO A 24 34.18 25.25 15.28
N ARG A 25 35.44 24.87 15.19
CA ARG A 25 36.31 25.17 14.02
C ARG A 25 35.69 24.72 12.69
N SER A 26 34.96 23.61 12.68
CA SER A 26 34.26 23.11 11.48
C SER A 26 33.24 24.11 10.92
N ARG A 27 32.62 24.91 11.79
CA ARG A 27 31.62 25.92 11.41
C ARG A 27 32.26 27.15 10.77
N TYR A 28 33.50 27.48 11.13
CA TYR A 28 34.26 28.59 10.53
C TYR A 28 34.57 28.36 9.05
N TYR A 29 34.92 27.12 8.70
CA TYR A 29 35.20 26.74 7.30
C TYR A 29 33.93 26.32 6.54
N TYR A 30 32.80 26.17 7.22
CA TYR A 30 31.56 25.77 6.59
C TYR A 30 30.97 26.94 5.80
N LYS A 31 31.06 26.86 4.47
CA LYS A 31 30.24 27.70 3.60
C LYS A 31 28.91 27.00 3.36
N PRO A 32 27.75 27.63 3.63
CA PRO A 32 26.47 27.07 3.24
C PRO A 32 26.50 26.86 1.72
N ARG A 33 26.46 25.61 1.28
CA ARG A 33 26.23 25.32 -0.14
C ARG A 33 24.73 25.48 -0.37
N GLY A 34 24.38 26.35 -1.32
CA GLY A 34 23.05 26.35 -1.90
C GLY A 34 22.72 24.98 -2.49
N MET A 35 21.44 24.76 -2.72
CA MET A 35 20.95 23.53 -3.32
C MET A 35 21.47 23.42 -4.75
N SER A 36 21.92 22.23 -5.17
CA SER A 36 22.33 22.03 -6.55
C SER A 36 21.12 22.00 -7.48
N ASP A 37 21.32 22.27 -8.77
CA ASP A 37 20.26 22.13 -9.78
C ASP A 37 19.66 20.71 -9.80
N GLY A 38 20.49 19.69 -9.55
CA GLY A 38 20.03 18.31 -9.41
C GLY A 38 19.13 18.10 -8.18
N ASP A 39 19.46 18.73 -7.05
CA ASP A 39 18.62 18.69 -5.85
C ASP A 39 17.28 19.40 -6.07
N LEU A 40 17.30 20.57 -6.75
CA LEU A 40 16.09 21.30 -7.13
C LEU A 40 15.19 20.49 -8.06
N ALA A 41 15.76 19.80 -9.05
CA ALA A 41 15.01 18.92 -9.94
C ALA A 41 14.34 17.76 -9.17
N ILE A 42 15.06 17.13 -8.23
CA ILE A 42 14.50 16.08 -7.38
C ILE A 42 13.39 16.63 -6.48
N MET A 43 13.55 17.83 -5.93
CA MET A 43 12.52 18.46 -5.09
C MET A 43 11.23 18.75 -5.85
N LYS A 44 11.31 19.19 -7.11
CA LYS A 44 10.12 19.35 -7.97
C LYS A 44 9.38 18.03 -8.17
N LEU A 45 10.12 16.92 -8.32
CA LEU A 45 9.51 15.59 -8.42
C LEU A 45 8.89 15.15 -7.09
N ILE A 46 9.56 15.41 -5.96
CA ILE A 46 9.00 15.13 -4.62
C ILE A 46 7.68 15.90 -4.44
N ASP A 47 7.64 17.18 -4.79
CA ASP A 47 6.46 18.04 -4.67
C ASP A 47 5.29 17.54 -5.53
N MET A 48 5.57 17.21 -6.80
CA MET A 48 4.58 16.62 -7.72
C MET A 48 4.00 15.33 -7.15
N TYR A 49 4.85 14.37 -6.74
CA TYR A 49 4.39 13.09 -6.22
C TYR A 49 3.66 13.22 -4.88
N TYR A 50 4.08 14.17 -4.03
CA TYR A 50 3.42 14.44 -2.77
C TYR A 50 2.02 15.05 -2.98
N THR A 51 1.88 15.95 -3.95
CA THR A 51 0.58 16.54 -4.34
C THR A 51 -0.38 15.47 -4.85
N ILE A 52 0.14 14.48 -5.59
CA ILE A 52 -0.66 13.36 -6.09
C ILE A 52 -1.00 12.38 -4.96
N ASN A 53 -0.06 12.09 -4.06
CA ASN A 53 -0.24 11.12 -2.99
C ASN A 53 0.66 11.46 -1.77
N PRO A 54 0.10 12.11 -0.73
CA PRO A 54 0.88 12.58 0.42
C PRO A 54 1.37 11.45 1.35
N THR A 55 1.00 10.19 1.09
CA THR A 55 1.48 9.03 1.86
C THR A 55 2.81 8.47 1.33
N MET A 56 3.31 8.95 0.20
CA MET A 56 4.53 8.41 -0.41
C MET A 56 5.77 8.71 0.44
N GLY A 57 6.19 7.73 1.23
CA GLY A 57 7.43 7.81 1.99
C GLY A 57 8.70 7.70 1.13
N THR A 58 9.84 8.04 1.73
CA THR A 58 11.19 8.07 1.11
C THR A 58 11.55 6.88 0.22
N ARG A 59 11.10 5.66 0.56
CA ARG A 59 11.36 4.45 -0.23
C ARG A 59 10.62 4.47 -1.56
N ARG A 60 9.33 4.84 -1.54
CA ARG A 60 8.49 4.84 -2.73
C ARG A 60 8.90 5.98 -3.66
N LEU A 61 9.10 7.19 -3.12
CA LEU A 61 9.62 8.33 -3.88
C LEU A 61 10.94 8.02 -4.60
N SER A 62 11.91 7.45 -3.88
CA SER A 62 13.20 7.04 -4.47
C SER A 62 13.01 6.05 -5.63
N GLN A 63 12.09 5.10 -5.49
CA GLN A 63 11.81 4.13 -6.54
C GLN A 63 11.06 4.74 -7.72
N GLU A 64 10.03 5.55 -7.48
CA GLU A 64 9.25 6.19 -8.55
C GLU A 64 10.13 7.13 -9.38
N ILE A 65 10.95 7.94 -8.71
CA ILE A 65 11.90 8.83 -9.39
C ILE A 65 12.88 8.03 -10.26
N ARG A 66 13.39 6.91 -9.73
CA ARG A 66 14.31 6.04 -10.48
C ARG A 66 13.63 5.41 -11.69
N GLN A 67 12.43 4.86 -11.51
CA GLN A 67 11.76 4.07 -12.55
C GLN A 67 11.13 4.94 -13.64
N THR A 68 10.62 6.11 -13.28
CA THR A 68 9.90 7.00 -14.19
C THR A 68 10.81 8.02 -14.86
N HIS A 69 11.85 8.50 -14.15
CA HIS A 69 12.73 9.56 -14.65
C HIS A 69 14.18 9.11 -14.85
N GLY A 70 14.53 7.86 -14.53
CA GLY A 70 15.90 7.35 -14.67
C GLY A 70 16.92 7.93 -13.67
N ILE A 71 16.46 8.74 -12.70
CA ILE A 71 17.34 9.44 -11.76
C ILE A 71 17.64 8.53 -10.56
N GLN A 72 18.92 8.19 -10.36
CA GLN A 72 19.34 7.40 -9.21
C GLN A 72 19.48 8.29 -7.96
N VAL A 73 18.48 8.22 -7.08
CA VAL A 73 18.48 8.94 -5.80
C VAL A 73 18.19 8.00 -4.64
N GLY A 74 19.07 7.99 -3.64
CA GLY A 74 18.93 7.15 -2.46
C GLY A 74 17.92 7.67 -1.44
N ARG A 75 17.36 6.77 -0.62
CA ARG A 75 16.38 7.09 0.44
C ARG A 75 16.87 8.16 1.42
N ALA A 76 18.16 8.16 1.76
CA ALA A 76 18.75 9.15 2.65
C ALA A 76 18.70 10.56 2.05
N LYS A 77 18.98 10.69 0.76
CA LYS A 77 18.92 11.96 0.05
C LYS A 77 17.48 12.47 -0.06
N ILE A 78 16.52 11.61 -0.43
CA ILE A 78 15.09 11.96 -0.42
C ILE A 78 14.66 12.45 0.96
N ARG A 79 15.06 11.75 2.04
CA ARG A 79 14.74 12.18 3.40
C ARG A 79 15.28 13.57 3.72
N THR A 80 16.53 13.86 3.33
CA THR A 80 17.14 15.19 3.54
C THR A 80 16.38 16.27 2.78
N LEU A 81 16.01 16.03 1.52
CA LEU A 81 15.29 17.00 0.70
C LEU A 81 13.86 17.24 1.23
N MET A 82 13.13 16.18 1.61
CA MET A 82 11.82 16.30 2.26
C MET A 82 11.89 17.17 3.53
N LYS A 83 12.93 17.00 4.35
CA LYS A 83 13.15 17.86 5.54
C LYS A 83 13.40 19.32 5.18
N VAL A 84 14.19 19.59 4.12
CA VAL A 84 14.43 20.95 3.62
C VAL A 84 13.12 21.58 3.11
N MET A 85 12.25 20.78 2.49
CA MET A 85 10.93 21.20 2.00
C MET A 85 9.87 21.30 3.08
N ASN A 86 10.15 20.85 4.31
CA ASN A 86 9.17 20.69 5.38
C ASN A 86 7.97 19.79 4.98
N ILE A 87 8.27 18.72 4.21
CA ILE A 87 7.29 17.71 3.77
C ILE A 87 7.50 16.44 4.60
N GLU A 88 6.41 15.90 5.15
CA GLU A 88 6.40 14.61 5.84
C GLU A 88 5.32 13.71 5.24
N ALA A 89 5.64 12.44 5.03
CA ALA A 89 4.66 11.48 4.53
C ALA A 89 3.64 11.15 5.63
N LEU A 90 2.36 11.08 5.26
CA LEU A 90 1.31 10.67 6.17
C LEU A 90 1.43 9.16 6.48
N TYR A 91 1.54 8.82 7.77
CA TYR A 91 1.66 7.46 8.26
C TYR A 91 0.40 7.00 9.01
N PRO A 92 0.04 5.71 8.95
CA PRO A 92 -1.12 5.19 9.67
C PRO A 92 -0.95 5.25 11.18
N GLN A 93 -2.07 5.48 11.87
CA GLN A 93 -2.20 5.22 13.29
C GLN A 93 -2.52 3.74 13.56
N LYS A 94 -2.15 3.24 14.75
CA LYS A 94 -2.39 1.86 15.14
C LYS A 94 -3.88 1.69 15.48
N HIS A 95 -4.58 0.80 14.77
CA HIS A 95 -5.91 0.35 15.14
C HIS A 95 -5.88 -1.15 15.45
N THR A 96 -6.62 -1.55 16.49
CA THR A 96 -6.86 -2.95 16.85
C THR A 96 -8.35 -3.20 16.72
N THR A 97 -8.72 -4.26 15.99
CA THR A 97 -10.11 -4.65 15.79
C THR A 97 -10.42 -5.89 16.64
N VAL A 98 -11.62 -5.95 17.20
CA VAL A 98 -12.12 -7.07 18.02
C VAL A 98 -13.03 -7.95 17.15
N ALA A 99 -12.87 -9.27 17.26
CA ALA A 99 -13.53 -10.26 16.41
C ALA A 99 -14.83 -10.83 17.02
N ASP A 100 -15.76 -11.20 16.13
CA ASP A 100 -17.06 -11.80 16.46
C ASP A 100 -17.08 -13.33 16.26
N LYS A 101 -18.06 -14.04 16.84
CA LYS A 101 -18.12 -15.50 16.93
C LYS A 101 -19.08 -16.16 15.93
N GLY A 102 -18.53 -17.06 15.11
CA GLY A 102 -18.97 -18.47 15.09
C GLY A 102 -19.74 -18.95 13.86
N HIS A 103 -19.10 -19.75 12.99
CA HIS A 103 -19.72 -20.48 11.87
C HIS A 103 -18.98 -21.79 11.49
N LYS A 104 -19.52 -22.51 10.48
CA LYS A 104 -19.03 -23.80 9.96
C LYS A 104 -17.58 -23.72 9.51
N LYS A 105 -16.72 -24.58 10.05
CA LYS A 105 -15.26 -24.56 9.83
C LYS A 105 -14.86 -25.49 8.69
N TYR A 106 -14.11 -24.96 7.72
CA TYR A 106 -13.46 -25.74 6.65
C TYR A 106 -11.98 -25.99 6.99
N PRO A 107 -11.33 -27.02 6.42
CA PRO A 107 -9.91 -27.25 6.64
C PRO A 107 -9.07 -26.12 6.07
N TYR A 108 -7.96 -25.83 6.72
CA TYR A 108 -6.98 -24.86 6.23
C TYR A 108 -6.05 -25.53 5.22
N LEU A 109 -6.09 -25.09 3.96
CA LEU A 109 -5.38 -25.75 2.85
C LEU A 109 -4.03 -25.12 2.53
N LEU A 110 -3.68 -23.97 3.13
CA LEU A 110 -2.55 -23.15 2.70
C LEU A 110 -1.27 -23.38 3.51
N ARG A 111 -1.26 -24.37 4.41
CA ARG A 111 -0.09 -24.68 5.23
C ARG A 111 1.04 -25.23 4.34
N GLY A 112 2.15 -24.50 4.29
CA GLY A 112 3.31 -24.89 3.49
C GLY A 112 3.08 -24.80 1.98
N VAL A 113 1.99 -24.15 1.54
CA VAL A 113 1.71 -23.95 0.12
C VAL A 113 2.49 -22.75 -0.37
N GLU A 114 3.41 -22.99 -1.29
CA GLU A 114 4.07 -21.93 -2.04
C GLU A 114 3.12 -21.39 -3.12
N ILE A 115 3.02 -20.06 -3.19
CA ILE A 115 2.20 -19.37 -4.19
C ILE A 115 3.07 -19.07 -5.41
N THR A 116 2.93 -19.87 -6.45
CA THR A 116 3.84 -19.90 -7.61
C THR A 116 3.24 -19.32 -8.89
N HIS A 117 1.91 -19.16 -8.95
CA HIS A 117 1.24 -18.67 -10.15
C HIS A 117 -0.11 -17.99 -9.89
N VAL A 118 -0.59 -17.24 -10.89
CA VAL A 118 -1.89 -16.56 -10.87
C VAL A 118 -3.03 -17.56 -10.82
N ASP A 119 -4.14 -17.17 -10.19
CA ASP A 119 -5.33 -18.02 -10.01
C ASP A 119 -5.07 -19.29 -9.18
N GLN A 120 -3.93 -19.38 -8.48
CA GLN A 120 -3.70 -20.48 -7.53
C GLN A 120 -4.54 -20.29 -6.26
N VAL A 121 -4.47 -19.08 -5.68
CA VAL A 121 -5.21 -18.72 -4.47
C VAL A 121 -5.81 -17.35 -4.63
N TRP A 122 -7.12 -17.26 -4.45
CA TRP A 122 -7.81 -15.98 -4.25
C TRP A 122 -8.27 -15.87 -2.80
N SER A 123 -8.43 -14.66 -2.29
CA SER A 123 -9.12 -14.42 -1.03
C SER A 123 -10.07 -13.25 -1.10
N THR A 124 -11.04 -13.24 -0.18
CA THR A 124 -11.97 -12.13 0.01
C THR A 124 -12.04 -11.75 1.49
N ASP A 125 -12.42 -10.52 1.76
CA ASP A 125 -12.63 -9.96 3.09
C ASP A 125 -13.51 -8.71 3.00
N ILE A 126 -14.03 -8.25 4.15
CA ILE A 126 -14.79 -6.99 4.27
C ILE A 126 -14.03 -6.04 5.18
N SER A 127 -13.96 -4.78 4.76
CA SER A 127 -13.45 -3.70 5.59
C SER A 127 -14.50 -2.60 5.74
N TYR A 128 -14.59 -2.07 6.95
CA TYR A 128 -15.39 -0.90 7.30
C TYR A 128 -14.70 0.37 6.84
N ILE A 129 -15.47 1.27 6.22
CA ILE A 129 -15.06 2.59 5.78
C ILE A 129 -15.84 3.64 6.58
N PRO A 130 -15.18 4.54 7.32
CA PRO A 130 -15.85 5.63 8.00
C PRO A 130 -16.48 6.59 6.98
N MET A 131 -17.72 7.01 7.27
CA MET A 131 -18.48 8.00 6.53
C MET A 131 -18.86 9.14 7.48
N GLU A 132 -19.28 10.28 6.95
CA GLU A 132 -19.79 11.40 7.79
C GLU A 132 -20.92 10.96 8.74
N HIS A 133 -21.80 10.06 8.27
CA HIS A 133 -22.92 9.52 9.03
C HIS A 133 -22.87 7.98 9.10
N GLY A 134 -21.91 7.44 9.86
CA GLY A 134 -21.79 6.01 10.13
C GLY A 134 -20.67 5.34 9.32
N PHE A 135 -20.96 4.19 8.70
CA PHE A 135 -19.96 3.40 7.98
C PHE A 135 -20.53 2.80 6.70
N ALA A 136 -19.67 2.65 5.70
CA ALA A 136 -19.89 1.81 4.54
C ALA A 136 -19.05 0.52 4.63
N TYR A 137 -19.46 -0.50 3.90
CA TYR A 137 -18.80 -1.80 3.81
C TYR A 137 -18.15 -1.93 2.44
N LEU A 138 -16.83 -2.15 2.41
CA LEU A 138 -16.08 -2.46 1.19
C LEU A 138 -15.64 -3.91 1.25
N THR A 139 -15.98 -4.68 0.22
CA THR A 139 -15.46 -6.04 0.02
C THR A 139 -14.64 -6.10 -1.26
N ALA A 140 -13.63 -6.96 -1.30
CA ALA A 140 -12.78 -7.13 -2.48
C ALA A 140 -12.28 -8.57 -2.59
N VAL A 141 -12.09 -9.03 -3.82
CA VAL A 141 -11.41 -10.29 -4.13
C VAL A 141 -10.02 -9.98 -4.64
N ILE A 142 -9.00 -10.61 -4.04
CA ILE A 142 -7.60 -10.42 -4.41
C ILE A 142 -6.97 -11.74 -4.88
N ASP A 143 -6.25 -11.69 -6.00
CA ASP A 143 -5.36 -12.79 -6.40
C ASP A 143 -4.08 -12.73 -5.57
N TRP A 144 -3.72 -13.85 -4.94
CA TRP A 144 -2.54 -13.87 -4.07
C TRP A 144 -1.31 -13.59 -4.91
N TYR A 145 -0.96 -14.42 -5.89
CA TYR A 145 0.32 -14.29 -6.59
C TYR A 145 0.63 -12.88 -7.12
N SER A 146 -0.30 -12.28 -7.86
CA SER A 146 -0.14 -10.97 -8.51
C SER A 146 -0.48 -9.79 -7.61
N ARG A 147 -1.13 -10.03 -6.45
CA ARG A 147 -1.75 -9.00 -5.60
C ARG A 147 -2.86 -8.20 -6.28
N LYS A 148 -3.32 -8.58 -7.48
CA LYS A 148 -4.32 -7.85 -8.24
C LYS A 148 -5.67 -7.91 -7.53
N ILE A 149 -6.34 -6.76 -7.41
CA ILE A 149 -7.75 -6.70 -7.01
C ILE A 149 -8.58 -7.08 -8.23
N LEU A 150 -9.25 -8.24 -8.15
CA LEU A 150 -10.02 -8.81 -9.24
C LEU A 150 -11.40 -8.15 -9.35
N SER A 151 -12.06 -7.97 -8.21
CA SER A 151 -13.35 -7.30 -8.09
C SER A 151 -13.47 -6.67 -6.71
N TRP A 152 -14.34 -5.69 -6.59
CA TRP A 152 -14.67 -5.04 -5.32
C TRP A 152 -16.07 -4.47 -5.40
N ARG A 153 -16.73 -4.29 -4.25
CA ARG A 153 -18.05 -3.65 -4.16
C ARG A 153 -18.15 -2.81 -2.89
N ILE A 154 -19.05 -1.81 -2.89
CA ILE A 154 -19.40 -1.01 -1.71
C ILE A 154 -20.91 -1.10 -1.42
N SER A 155 -21.23 -1.35 -0.16
CA SER A 155 -22.60 -1.38 0.37
C SER A 155 -22.73 -0.49 1.61
N ASN A 156 -23.94 0.00 1.88
CA ASN A 156 -24.31 0.62 3.15
C ASN A 156 -24.90 -0.36 4.16
N THR A 157 -25.14 -1.61 3.75
CA THR A 157 -25.62 -2.69 4.61
C THR A 157 -24.68 -3.89 4.53
N MET A 158 -24.61 -4.66 5.61
CA MET A 158 -23.81 -5.88 5.70
C MET A 158 -24.61 -7.11 5.24
N ASP A 159 -25.11 -7.07 4.00
CA ASP A 159 -25.84 -8.20 3.40
C ASP A 159 -24.85 -9.25 2.83
N THR A 160 -25.17 -10.53 3.00
CA THR A 160 -24.46 -11.66 2.40
C THR A 160 -24.53 -11.68 0.88
N SER A 161 -25.63 -11.19 0.28
CA SER A 161 -25.80 -11.13 -1.19
C SER A 161 -24.66 -10.36 -1.86
N PHE A 162 -24.32 -9.20 -1.30
CA PHE A 162 -23.21 -8.34 -1.70
C PHE A 162 -21.84 -9.05 -1.70
N CYS A 163 -21.61 -9.94 -0.73
CA CYS A 163 -20.38 -10.72 -0.61
C CYS A 163 -20.29 -11.84 -1.65
N ILE A 164 -21.43 -12.34 -2.11
CA ILE A 164 -21.52 -13.35 -3.16
C ILE A 164 -21.28 -12.69 -4.53
N GLU A 165 -21.96 -11.57 -4.79
CA GLU A 165 -21.87 -10.83 -6.05
C GLU A 165 -20.43 -10.44 -6.40
N VAL A 166 -19.63 -9.98 -5.43
CA VAL A 166 -18.23 -9.62 -5.68
C VAL A 166 -17.41 -10.83 -6.14
N VAL A 167 -17.69 -12.02 -5.60
CA VAL A 167 -17.01 -13.26 -5.98
C VAL A 167 -17.49 -13.74 -7.34
N GLU A 168 -18.79 -13.69 -7.61
CA GLU A 168 -19.34 -14.03 -8.93
C GLU A 168 -18.76 -13.14 -10.02
N GLU A 169 -18.61 -11.83 -9.76
CA GLU A 169 -17.99 -10.90 -10.70
C GLU A 169 -16.54 -11.29 -11.02
N ALA A 170 -15.74 -11.61 -9.99
CA ALA A 170 -14.37 -12.10 -10.20
C ALA A 170 -14.36 -13.42 -11.00
N LEU A 171 -15.25 -14.36 -10.64
CA LEU A 171 -15.34 -15.66 -11.30
C LEU A 171 -15.71 -15.52 -12.79
N ASN A 172 -16.68 -14.66 -13.09
CA ASN A 172 -17.15 -14.41 -14.44
C ASN A 172 -16.09 -13.74 -15.31
N LYS A 173 -15.32 -12.79 -14.74
CA LYS A 173 -14.32 -12.02 -15.49
C LYS A 173 -12.99 -12.75 -15.66
N TYR A 174 -12.58 -13.54 -14.67
CA TYR A 174 -11.22 -14.10 -14.61
C TYR A 174 -11.16 -15.63 -14.65
N GLY A 175 -12.29 -16.34 -14.53
CA GLY A 175 -12.32 -17.78 -14.39
C GLY A 175 -12.32 -18.19 -12.91
N LYS A 176 -11.78 -19.36 -12.57
CA LYS A 176 -11.79 -19.85 -11.19
C LYS A 176 -10.39 -20.05 -10.63
N PRO A 177 -10.18 -19.82 -9.32
CA PRO A 177 -8.94 -20.20 -8.67
C PRO A 177 -8.93 -21.69 -8.31
N GLU A 178 -7.75 -22.21 -7.99
CA GLU A 178 -7.62 -23.56 -7.42
C GLU A 178 -8.14 -23.61 -5.98
N ILE A 179 -7.79 -22.59 -5.18
CA ILE A 179 -8.18 -22.43 -3.77
C ILE A 179 -8.80 -21.05 -3.57
N PHE A 180 -9.91 -21.01 -2.85
CA PHE A 180 -10.49 -19.77 -2.34
C PHE A 180 -10.32 -19.73 -0.82
N ASN A 181 -9.62 -18.71 -0.31
CA ASN A 181 -9.40 -18.51 1.11
C ASN A 181 -10.34 -17.45 1.66
N THR A 182 -11.02 -17.77 2.75
CA THR A 182 -11.83 -16.80 3.51
C THR A 182 -11.46 -16.86 4.99
N ASP A 183 -11.79 -15.80 5.71
CA ASP A 183 -11.81 -15.87 7.17
C ASP A 183 -12.99 -16.76 7.65
N GLN A 184 -13.07 -17.00 8.95
CA GLN A 184 -14.22 -17.65 9.60
C GLN A 184 -15.37 -16.66 9.90
N GLY A 185 -15.40 -15.51 9.23
CA GLY A 185 -16.43 -14.49 9.37
C GLY A 185 -17.78 -14.99 8.90
N SER A 186 -18.85 -14.53 9.55
CA SER A 186 -20.22 -15.02 9.33
C SER A 186 -20.73 -14.86 7.91
N GLN A 187 -20.25 -13.82 7.23
CA GLN A 187 -20.66 -13.44 5.89
C GLN A 187 -20.14 -14.42 4.83
N TYR A 188 -18.94 -14.97 5.01
CA TYR A 188 -18.28 -15.86 4.05
C TYR A 188 -18.44 -17.35 4.35
N THR A 189 -19.02 -17.67 5.50
CA THR A 189 -19.37 -19.03 5.89
C THR A 189 -20.81 -19.42 5.57
N SER A 190 -21.58 -18.54 4.91
CA SER A 190 -22.95 -18.82 4.53
C SER A 190 -23.04 -20.05 3.61
N ASN A 191 -24.16 -20.77 3.70
CA ASN A 191 -24.39 -21.95 2.84
C ASN A 191 -24.38 -21.56 1.36
N GLU A 192 -24.90 -20.38 1.01
CA GLU A 192 -24.94 -19.86 -0.36
C GLU A 192 -23.53 -19.63 -0.91
N PHE A 193 -22.68 -18.92 -0.16
CA PHE A 193 -21.29 -18.65 -0.55
C PHE A 193 -20.50 -19.94 -0.75
N THR A 194 -20.57 -20.86 0.22
CA THR A 194 -19.83 -22.12 0.12
C THR A 194 -20.40 -23.06 -0.94
N SER A 195 -21.70 -22.95 -1.26
CA SER A 195 -22.31 -23.70 -2.37
C SER A 195 -21.84 -23.20 -3.73
N LEU A 196 -21.73 -21.87 -3.92
CA LEU A 196 -21.18 -21.27 -5.14
C LEU A 196 -19.78 -21.83 -5.44
N LEU A 197 -18.88 -21.82 -4.45
CA LEU A 197 -17.51 -22.31 -4.62
C LEU A 197 -17.46 -23.81 -4.92
N LYS A 198 -18.28 -24.62 -4.24
CA LYS A 198 -18.37 -26.07 -4.48
C LYS A 198 -18.89 -26.39 -5.87
N GLN A 199 -19.93 -25.70 -6.33
CA GLN A 199 -20.51 -25.89 -7.66
C GLN A 199 -19.48 -25.62 -8.77
N LYS A 200 -18.54 -24.70 -8.54
CA LYS A 200 -17.44 -24.41 -9.47
C LYS A 200 -16.22 -25.33 -9.29
N GLY A 201 -16.26 -26.26 -8.32
CA GLY A 201 -15.18 -27.18 -8.00
C GLY A 201 -13.94 -26.50 -7.41
N ILE A 202 -14.13 -25.39 -6.70
CA ILE A 202 -13.06 -24.62 -6.07
C ILE A 202 -12.81 -25.17 -4.66
N LYS A 203 -11.55 -25.36 -4.29
CA LYS A 203 -11.20 -25.84 -2.94
C LYS A 203 -11.37 -24.69 -1.95
N ILE A 204 -12.18 -24.91 -0.91
CA ILE A 204 -12.42 -23.91 0.13
C ILE A 204 -11.37 -24.08 1.23
N SER A 205 -10.60 -23.03 1.48
CA SER A 205 -9.71 -22.90 2.62
C SER A 205 -10.31 -21.89 3.60
N MET A 206 -10.35 -22.24 4.88
CA MET A 206 -10.71 -21.29 5.94
C MET A 206 -9.64 -21.29 7.01
N ASP A 207 -9.25 -20.09 7.44
CA ASP A 207 -8.32 -19.95 8.55
C ASP A 207 -9.01 -20.24 9.90
N GLY A 208 -8.32 -20.94 10.80
CA GLY A 208 -8.72 -21.14 12.19
C GLY A 208 -8.16 -20.07 13.13
N LYS A 209 -8.87 -19.79 14.22
CA LYS A 209 -8.44 -18.87 15.30
C LYS A 209 -6.92 -18.82 15.52
N GLY A 210 -6.34 -17.63 15.35
CA GLY A 210 -4.97 -17.31 15.77
C GLY A 210 -3.90 -17.27 14.68
N ARG A 211 -4.25 -17.37 13.38
CA ARG A 211 -3.27 -17.26 12.29
C ARG A 211 -3.45 -15.95 11.51
N ALA A 212 -3.00 -14.86 12.12
CA ALA A 212 -2.95 -13.51 11.52
C ALA A 212 -2.07 -13.38 10.24
N LEU A 213 -1.66 -14.48 9.61
CA LEU A 213 -0.91 -14.51 8.36
C LEU A 213 -1.81 -14.80 7.13
N ASP A 214 -3.06 -15.21 7.34
CA ASP A 214 -3.82 -15.93 6.32
C ASP A 214 -4.67 -15.04 5.42
N ASN A 215 -4.95 -13.80 5.82
CA ASN A 215 -5.48 -12.73 4.96
C ASN A 215 -4.47 -11.61 4.73
N VAL A 216 -3.17 -11.89 4.90
CA VAL A 216 -2.12 -10.87 4.91
C VAL A 216 -2.11 -9.98 3.66
N TYR A 217 -2.48 -10.52 2.49
CA TYR A 217 -2.50 -9.74 1.25
C TYR A 217 -3.69 -8.80 1.17
N ILE A 218 -4.89 -9.26 1.56
CA ILE A 218 -6.07 -8.41 1.57
C ILE A 218 -6.04 -7.41 2.74
N GLU A 219 -5.52 -7.78 3.90
CA GLU A 219 -5.25 -6.85 5.01
C GLU A 219 -4.25 -5.76 4.62
N ARG A 220 -3.20 -6.13 3.88
CA ARG A 220 -2.27 -5.16 3.32
C ARG A 220 -2.95 -4.23 2.32
N PHE A 221 -3.86 -4.75 1.51
CA PHE A 221 -4.68 -3.92 0.63
C PHE A 221 -5.55 -2.96 1.44
N TRP A 222 -6.29 -3.42 2.47
CA TRP A 222 -7.07 -2.56 3.36
C TRP A 222 -6.26 -1.44 3.97
N ARG A 223 -5.08 -1.77 4.48
CA ARG A 223 -4.17 -0.77 5.03
C ARG A 223 -3.76 0.27 3.98
N THR A 224 -3.52 -0.18 2.74
CA THR A 224 -3.10 0.67 1.62
C THR A 224 -4.23 1.59 1.18
N ILE A 225 -5.40 1.06 0.83
CA ILE A 225 -6.54 1.90 0.40
C ILE A 225 -6.99 2.86 1.50
N LYS A 226 -6.96 2.43 2.77
CA LYS A 226 -7.32 3.30 3.88
C LYS A 226 -6.39 4.50 4.01
N GLN A 227 -5.08 4.30 3.91
CA GLN A 227 -4.12 5.39 4.02
C GLN A 227 -4.09 6.28 2.80
N GLU A 228 -4.02 5.66 1.62
CA GLU A 228 -3.72 6.36 0.37
C GLU A 228 -4.96 6.96 -0.29
N ASN A 229 -6.16 6.65 0.22
CA ASN A 229 -7.41 7.13 -0.33
C ASN A 229 -8.42 7.47 0.77
N ILE A 230 -8.77 6.54 1.66
CA ILE A 230 -9.92 6.78 2.57
C ILE A 230 -9.66 7.87 3.60
N TYR A 231 -8.53 7.84 4.30
CA TYR A 231 -8.25 8.75 5.43
C TYR A 231 -7.78 10.14 5.02
N ILE A 232 -7.46 10.33 3.74
CA ILE A 232 -7.07 11.64 3.19
C ILE A 232 -8.24 12.34 2.49
N ASN A 233 -9.41 11.69 2.42
CA ASN A 233 -10.62 12.21 1.81
C ASN A 233 -11.77 12.21 2.83
N GLU A 234 -12.72 13.13 2.64
CA GLU A 234 -13.97 13.16 3.39
C GLU A 234 -15.11 12.63 2.51
N TYR A 235 -15.90 11.71 3.05
CA TYR A 235 -17.01 11.06 2.34
C TYR A 235 -18.35 11.36 3.00
N ASP A 236 -19.15 12.14 2.29
CA ASP A 236 -20.54 12.52 2.58
C ASP A 236 -21.55 11.68 1.76
N SER A 237 -21.10 11.05 0.68
CA SER A 237 -21.93 10.30 -0.26
C SER A 237 -21.32 8.96 -0.68
N LEU A 238 -22.14 7.92 -0.74
CA LEU A 238 -21.76 6.60 -1.28
C LEU A 238 -21.36 6.66 -2.76
N ILE A 239 -21.88 7.62 -3.52
CA ILE A 239 -21.54 7.77 -4.94
C ILE A 239 -20.09 8.25 -5.06
N LYS A 240 -19.73 9.29 -4.29
CA LYS A 240 -18.36 9.81 -4.22
C LYS A 240 -17.40 8.70 -3.77
N LEU A 241 -17.73 8.01 -2.68
CA LEU A 241 -16.92 6.90 -2.18
C LEU A 241 -16.72 5.80 -3.25
N ARG A 242 -17.76 5.42 -3.98
CA ARG A 242 -17.66 4.40 -5.04
C ARG A 242 -16.74 4.85 -6.18
N ASN A 243 -16.83 6.11 -6.61
CA ASN A 243 -15.97 6.63 -7.68
C ASN A 243 -14.51 6.65 -7.24
N ASP A 244 -14.22 7.15 -6.05
CA ASP A 244 -12.85 7.23 -5.52
C ASP A 244 -12.24 5.84 -5.31
N VAL A 245 -13.00 4.88 -4.77
CA VAL A 245 -12.53 3.50 -4.62
C VAL A 245 -12.32 2.83 -5.97
N LYS A 246 -13.15 3.14 -6.97
CA LYS A 246 -12.94 2.67 -8.35
C LYS A 246 -11.62 3.16 -8.91
N GLU A 247 -11.40 4.47 -8.87
CA GLU A 247 -10.17 5.09 -9.35
C GLU A 247 -8.96 4.56 -8.59
N PHE A 248 -9.08 4.36 -7.27
CA PHE A 248 -8.01 3.80 -6.46
C PHE A 248 -7.71 2.34 -6.82
N CYS A 249 -8.71 1.48 -7.01
CA CYS A 249 -8.51 0.09 -7.40
C CYS A 249 -7.87 -0.01 -8.80
N ASP A 250 -8.27 0.86 -9.73
CA ASP A 250 -7.67 0.95 -11.06
C ASP A 250 -6.21 1.40 -10.96
N TYR A 251 -5.91 2.44 -10.18
CA TYR A 251 -4.55 2.89 -9.86
C TYR A 251 -3.71 1.78 -9.21
N TYR A 252 -4.26 1.13 -8.18
CA TYR A 252 -3.60 0.06 -7.44
C TYR A 252 -3.17 -1.08 -8.37
N ASN A 253 -4.04 -1.46 -9.31
CA ASN A 253 -3.76 -2.54 -10.24
C ASN A 253 -2.78 -2.13 -11.36
N THR A 254 -2.93 -0.94 -11.92
CA THR A 254 -2.30 -0.57 -13.21
C THR A 254 -1.08 0.34 -13.08
N GLN A 255 -0.93 1.05 -11.96
CA GLN A 255 0.05 2.13 -11.83
C GLN A 255 0.80 2.13 -10.50
N ARG A 256 0.26 1.48 -9.47
CA ARG A 256 0.92 1.41 -8.16
C ARG A 256 2.04 0.37 -8.20
N ARG A 257 3.26 0.75 -7.84
CA ARG A 257 4.39 -0.20 -7.75
C ARG A 257 4.37 -1.01 -6.45
N HIS A 258 4.57 -2.32 -6.57
CA HIS A 258 4.59 -3.24 -5.43
C HIS A 258 5.99 -3.78 -5.16
N SER A 259 6.57 -3.43 -4.01
CA SER A 259 7.92 -3.92 -3.66
C SER A 259 8.03 -5.44 -3.54
N SER A 260 6.93 -6.14 -3.23
CA SER A 260 6.85 -7.60 -3.21
C SER A 260 6.79 -8.24 -4.60
N LEU A 261 6.60 -7.43 -5.64
CA LEU A 261 6.53 -7.81 -7.05
C LEU A 261 7.67 -7.13 -7.83
N GLU A 262 8.82 -6.92 -7.19
CA GLU A 262 9.98 -6.24 -7.79
C GLU A 262 9.65 -4.87 -8.39
N TYR A 263 8.65 -4.18 -7.82
CA TYR A 263 8.12 -2.89 -8.26
C TYR A 263 7.43 -2.89 -9.63
N GLN A 264 6.94 -4.04 -10.06
CA GLN A 264 5.99 -4.19 -11.17
C GLN A 264 4.55 -3.91 -10.71
N TYR A 265 3.64 -3.76 -11.69
CA TYR A 265 2.21 -3.53 -11.46
C TYR A 265 1.46 -4.86 -11.34
N PRO A 266 0.48 -4.98 -10.42
CA PRO A 266 -0.34 -6.18 -10.27
C PRO A 266 -1.00 -6.65 -11.58
N GLU A 267 -1.52 -5.73 -12.39
CA GLU A 267 -2.10 -5.98 -13.73
C GLU A 267 -1.12 -6.73 -14.63
N ASP A 268 0.11 -6.22 -14.75
CA ASP A 268 1.14 -6.78 -15.62
C ASP A 268 1.55 -8.18 -15.19
N ILE A 269 1.76 -8.39 -13.89
CA ILE A 269 2.09 -9.71 -13.34
C ILE A 269 0.97 -10.70 -13.64
N TYR A 270 -0.28 -10.29 -13.42
CA TYR A 270 -1.43 -11.14 -13.60
C TYR A 270 -1.55 -11.64 -15.05
N TRP A 271 -1.51 -10.71 -16.02
CA TRP A 271 -1.69 -11.07 -17.43
C TRP A 271 -0.46 -11.70 -18.08
N LYS A 272 0.76 -11.24 -17.75
CA LYS A 272 2.01 -11.81 -18.29
C LYS A 272 2.15 -13.29 -17.99
N LYS A 273 1.66 -13.74 -16.83
CA LYS A 273 1.70 -15.15 -16.42
C LYS A 273 0.51 -15.96 -16.89
N LYS A 274 -0.64 -15.31 -17.14
CA LYS A 274 -1.82 -15.97 -17.72
C LYS A 274 -1.63 -16.35 -19.18
N THR A 275 -0.90 -15.54 -19.94
CA THR A 275 -0.55 -15.87 -21.34
C THR A 275 0.44 -17.03 -21.43
N THR A 276 1.34 -17.19 -20.47
CA THR A 276 2.29 -18.32 -20.46
C THR A 276 1.61 -19.68 -20.19
N LYS A 277 0.48 -19.69 -19.47
CA LYS A 277 -0.31 -20.90 -19.17
C LYS A 277 -1.18 -21.39 -20.34
N LYS A 278 -1.36 -20.58 -21.40
CA LYS A 278 -2.18 -20.93 -22.59
C LYS A 278 -1.39 -21.60 -23.73
N VAL A 279 -0.06 -21.67 -23.64
CA VAL A 279 0.82 -22.20 -24.71
C VAL A 279 1.41 -23.57 -24.33
N SER A 280 0.90 -24.21 -23.29
CA SER A 280 1.33 -25.54 -22.81
C SER A 280 0.15 -26.51 -22.79
#